data_AF-A0A2E8HJ59-F1
#
_entry.id   AF-A0A2E8HJ59-F1
#
_cell.length_a   1.000
_cell.length_b   1.000
_cell.length_c   1.000
_cell.angle_alpha   90.00
_cell.angle_beta   90.00
_cell.angle_gamma   90.00
#
_symmetry.space_group_name_H-M   'P 1'
#
loop_
_entity.id
_entity.type
_entity.pdbx_description
1 polymer ?
#
loop_
_entity_poly.entity_id
_entity_poly.type
_entity_poly.pdbx_seq_one_letter_code
_entity_poly.pdbx_strand_id
1 'polypeptide(L)'
;MIALQGNTHVKNGVLSDYCVDHGFIASSEEYYDLKVRMRKEVPSPPYPPVDEVLPVLKEAGIKVAIAHPHGYFNQGDRARMDTLRQECQLDGIECAHRKVPPGYTLIYREYCVEHGLFSVGGTDSHTVGDIQELFAGHGGADEWLDEFLGCLAL
;
A
#
# COMPACT_ATOMS: atom_id res chain seq x y z
N MET A 1 -4.75 7.74 18.23
CA MET A 1 -4.45 7.35 16.83
C MET A 1 -4.05 5.88 16.69
N ILE A 2 -2.98 5.40 17.32
CA ILE A 2 -2.59 3.97 17.26
C ILE A 2 -3.69 3.01 17.74
N ALA A 3 -4.41 3.37 18.81
CA ALA A 3 -5.53 2.56 19.33
C ALA A 3 -6.73 2.47 18.36
N LEU A 4 -6.82 3.36 17.35
CA LEU A 4 -7.89 3.39 16.34
C LEU A 4 -7.45 2.74 15.02
N GLN A 5 -6.18 2.92 14.60
CA GLN A 5 -5.67 2.39 13.34
C GLN A 5 -5.09 0.96 13.46
N GLY A 6 -4.84 0.47 14.68
CA GLY A 6 -4.15 -0.79 14.90
C GLY A 6 -2.66 -0.72 14.52
N ASN A 7 -1.91 -1.75 14.91
CA ASN A 7 -0.51 -1.92 14.52
C ASN A 7 -0.37 -3.26 13.78
N THR A 8 -0.29 -3.23 12.46
CA THR A 8 0.09 -4.40 11.67
C THR A 8 1.61 -4.50 11.66
N HIS A 9 2.18 -4.96 12.77
CA HIS A 9 3.61 -5.10 12.95
C HIS A 9 4.12 -6.36 12.23
N VAL A 10 4.04 -6.39 10.89
CA VAL A 10 4.63 -7.47 10.10
C VAL A 10 5.70 -6.89 9.19
N LYS A 11 6.78 -6.42 9.81
CA LYS A 11 8.04 -6.24 9.08
C LYS A 11 8.52 -7.64 8.68
N ASN A 12 9.31 -7.73 7.61
CA ASN A 12 10.16 -8.91 7.34
C ASN A 12 11.16 -9.23 8.48
N GLY A 13 11.05 -8.60 9.67
CA GLY A 13 11.92 -8.84 10.82
C GLY A 13 11.92 -10.29 11.24
N VAL A 14 10.75 -10.94 11.34
CA VAL A 14 10.66 -12.39 11.64
C VAL A 14 11.45 -13.22 10.64
N LEU A 15 11.34 -12.90 9.34
CA LEU A 15 12.09 -13.61 8.30
C LEU A 15 13.58 -13.27 8.31
N SER A 16 13.94 -12.02 8.61
CA SER A 16 15.32 -11.58 8.78
C SER A 16 16.00 -12.29 9.95
N ASP A 17 15.34 -12.33 11.10
CA ASP A 17 15.82 -12.97 12.32
C ASP A 17 15.97 -14.48 12.07
N TYR A 18 14.97 -15.11 11.44
CA TYR A 18 15.08 -16.50 11.00
C TYR A 18 16.30 -16.73 10.10
N CYS A 19 16.57 -15.83 9.15
CA CYS A 19 17.72 -15.94 8.26
C CYS A 19 19.06 -15.84 9.00
N VAL A 20 19.15 -15.00 10.04
CA VAL A 20 20.33 -14.87 10.89
C VAL A 20 20.49 -16.11 11.78
N ASP A 21 19.43 -16.53 12.47
CA ASP A 21 19.43 -17.66 13.42
C ASP A 21 19.83 -18.98 12.76
N HIS A 22 19.55 -19.12 11.46
CA HIS A 22 19.87 -20.32 10.68
C HIS A 22 21.14 -20.16 9.82
N GLY A 23 21.87 -19.05 9.95
CA GLY A 23 23.16 -18.85 9.30
C GLY A 23 23.09 -18.60 7.78
N PHE A 24 21.94 -18.17 7.25
CA PHE A 24 21.82 -17.78 5.83
C PHE A 24 22.50 -16.44 5.54
N ILE A 25 22.56 -15.56 6.55
CA ILE A 25 23.26 -14.26 6.57
C ILE A 25 23.85 -14.04 7.97
N ALA A 26 24.88 -13.21 8.08
CA ALA A 26 25.56 -12.98 9.37
C ALA A 26 24.85 -11.92 10.25
N SER A 27 24.07 -11.02 9.65
CA SER A 27 23.32 -9.99 10.36
C SER A 27 22.09 -9.53 9.57
N SER A 28 21.16 -8.82 10.24
CA SER A 28 19.97 -8.25 9.59
C SER A 28 20.29 -7.14 8.57
N GLU A 29 21.50 -6.56 8.62
CA GLU A 29 21.96 -5.56 7.63
C GLU A 29 22.12 -6.19 6.24
N GLU A 30 22.50 -7.47 6.18
CA GLU A 30 22.67 -8.24 4.93
C GLU A 30 21.33 -8.70 4.32
N TYR A 31 20.22 -8.50 5.04
CA TYR A 31 18.92 -9.04 4.63
C TYR A 31 18.40 -8.42 3.33
N TYR A 32 18.73 -7.16 3.05
CA TYR A 32 18.38 -6.55 1.77
C TYR A 32 19.04 -7.28 0.58
N ASP A 33 20.34 -7.54 0.69
CA ASP A 33 21.11 -8.23 -0.36
C ASP A 33 20.68 -9.69 -0.51
N LEU A 34 20.33 -10.35 0.59
CA LEU A 34 19.70 -11.67 0.55
C LEU A 34 18.40 -11.63 -0.26
N LYS A 35 17.50 -10.67 -0.04
CA LYS A 35 16.25 -10.53 -0.81
C LYS A 35 16.51 -10.28 -2.29
N VAL A 36 17.52 -9.47 -2.64
CA VAL A 36 17.88 -9.21 -4.05
C VAL A 36 18.33 -10.50 -4.74
N ARG A 37 19.11 -11.34 -4.05
CA ARG A 37 19.51 -12.67 -4.57
C ARG A 37 18.32 -13.62 -4.64
N MET A 38 17.53 -13.74 -3.56
CA MET A 38 16.38 -14.63 -3.47
C MET A 38 15.36 -14.38 -4.59
N ARG A 39 15.06 -13.12 -4.93
CA ARG A 39 14.12 -12.76 -6.00
C ARG A 39 14.55 -13.22 -7.40
N LYS A 40 15.82 -13.56 -7.60
CA LYS A 40 16.33 -14.10 -8.87
C LYS A 40 16.19 -15.61 -8.95
N GLU A 41 16.19 -16.28 -7.81
CA GLU A 41 16.25 -17.74 -7.70
C GLU A 41 14.89 -18.37 -7.36
N VAL A 42 14.04 -17.65 -6.63
CA VAL A 42 12.79 -18.16 -6.08
C VAL A 42 11.64 -17.23 -6.48
N PRO A 43 10.55 -17.76 -7.08
CA PRO A 43 9.36 -16.96 -7.34
C PRO A 43 8.73 -16.51 -6.03
N SER A 44 8.06 -15.35 -6.07
CA SER A 44 7.21 -14.94 -4.96
C SER A 44 6.14 -16.02 -4.70
N PRO A 45 5.80 -16.30 -3.41
CA PRO A 45 4.64 -17.11 -3.10
C PRO A 45 3.40 -16.56 -3.83
N PRO A 46 2.51 -17.44 -4.30
CA PRO A 46 1.27 -16.98 -4.92
C PRO A 46 0.43 -16.23 -3.88
N TYR A 47 -0.07 -15.07 -4.28
CA TYR A 47 -1.15 -14.39 -3.55
C TYR A 47 -2.50 -14.92 -4.07
N PRO A 48 -3.56 -14.91 -3.24
CA PRO A 48 -4.89 -15.23 -3.71
C PRO A 48 -5.28 -14.32 -4.89
N PRO A 49 -5.93 -14.85 -5.93
CA PRO A 49 -6.31 -14.08 -7.09
C PRO A 49 -7.47 -13.12 -6.76
N VAL A 50 -7.58 -12.04 -7.54
CA VAL A 50 -8.51 -10.94 -7.29
C VAL A 50 -9.97 -11.40 -7.32
N ASP A 51 -10.31 -12.34 -8.18
CA ASP A 51 -11.65 -12.93 -8.33
C ASP A 51 -12.06 -13.83 -7.15
N GLU A 52 -11.11 -14.35 -6.38
CA GLU A 52 -11.39 -15.04 -5.12
C GLU A 52 -11.59 -14.07 -3.95
N VAL A 53 -10.79 -13.00 -3.91
CA VAL A 53 -10.78 -12.07 -2.75
C VAL A 53 -11.88 -11.03 -2.83
N LEU A 54 -12.09 -10.41 -3.99
CA LEU A 54 -13.01 -9.29 -4.12
C LEU A 54 -14.45 -9.62 -3.71
N PRO A 55 -15.06 -10.75 -4.11
CA PRO A 55 -16.44 -11.04 -3.72
C PRO A 55 -16.63 -11.03 -2.20
N VAL A 56 -15.68 -11.63 -1.46
CA VAL A 56 -15.71 -11.68 0.00
C VAL A 56 -15.64 -10.28 0.60
N LEU A 57 -14.74 -9.42 0.09
CA LEU A 57 -14.61 -8.05 0.57
C LEU A 57 -15.89 -7.23 0.28
N LYS A 58 -16.44 -7.36 -0.92
CA LYS A 58 -17.63 -6.61 -1.34
C LYS A 58 -18.89 -7.07 -0.61
N GLU A 59 -19.06 -8.37 -0.38
CA GLU A 59 -20.16 -8.91 0.44
C GLU A 59 -20.09 -8.40 1.89
N ALA A 60 -18.88 -8.25 2.43
CA ALA A 60 -18.65 -7.65 3.74
C ALA A 60 -18.75 -6.10 3.77
N GLY A 61 -19.04 -5.46 2.64
CA GLY A 61 -19.11 -3.99 2.55
C GLY A 61 -17.76 -3.28 2.67
N ILE A 62 -16.64 -4.00 2.53
CA ILE A 62 -15.29 -3.46 2.67
C ILE A 62 -14.92 -2.64 1.43
N LYS A 63 -14.35 -1.45 1.68
CA LYS A 63 -13.80 -0.58 0.65
C LYS A 63 -12.38 -1.01 0.26
N VAL A 64 -12.10 -1.02 -1.05
CA VAL A 64 -10.84 -1.49 -1.62
C VAL A 64 -10.06 -0.32 -2.22
N ALA A 65 -8.83 -0.10 -1.76
CA ALA A 65 -7.93 0.88 -2.33
C ALA A 65 -6.61 0.25 -2.78
N ILE A 66 -6.04 0.77 -3.87
CA ILE A 66 -4.71 0.36 -4.32
C ILE A 66 -3.63 1.13 -3.55
N ALA A 67 -2.70 0.40 -2.94
CA ALA A 67 -1.60 0.97 -2.17
C ALA A 67 -0.45 1.42 -3.07
N HIS A 68 0.09 2.59 -2.77
CA HIS A 68 1.28 3.25 -3.32
C HIS A 68 1.48 2.91 -4.81
N PRO A 69 0.55 3.35 -5.68
CA PRO A 69 0.24 2.67 -6.93
C PRO A 69 1.19 3.00 -8.08
N HIS A 70 2.17 3.88 -7.86
CA HIS A 70 2.94 4.49 -8.95
C HIS A 70 3.56 3.47 -9.93
N GLY A 71 4.13 2.39 -9.41
CA GLY A 71 4.65 1.29 -10.24
C GLY A 71 3.55 0.48 -10.93
N TYR A 72 2.45 0.18 -10.23
CA TYR A 72 1.33 -0.59 -10.78
C TYR A 72 0.58 0.13 -11.90
N PHE A 73 0.47 1.45 -11.78
CA PHE A 73 -0.10 2.36 -12.77
C PHE A 73 0.85 2.67 -13.92
N ASN A 74 1.98 1.97 -14.02
CA ASN A 74 2.99 2.24 -15.04
C ASN A 74 3.30 3.75 -15.14
N GLN A 75 3.55 4.37 -13.99
CA GLN A 75 3.83 5.81 -13.87
C GLN A 75 2.66 6.69 -14.36
N GLY A 76 1.42 6.35 -13.97
CA GLY A 76 0.23 7.17 -14.26
C GLY A 76 -0.30 7.03 -15.69
N ASP A 77 -0.02 5.91 -16.35
CA ASP A 77 -0.66 5.54 -17.60
C ASP A 77 -2.17 5.34 -17.36
N ARG A 78 -3.00 6.17 -18.00
CA ARG A 78 -4.45 6.16 -17.76
C ARG A 78 -5.12 4.85 -18.16
N ALA A 79 -4.69 4.20 -19.24
CA ALA A 79 -5.27 2.92 -19.65
C ALA A 79 -4.98 1.82 -18.63
N ARG A 80 -3.77 1.83 -18.05
CA ARG A 80 -3.40 0.93 -16.96
C ARG A 80 -4.18 1.23 -15.68
N MET A 81 -4.38 2.50 -15.36
CA MET A 81 -5.22 2.92 -14.23
C MET A 81 -6.67 2.42 -14.40
N ASP A 82 -7.25 2.59 -15.58
CA ASP A 82 -8.60 2.11 -15.89
C ASP A 82 -8.71 0.59 -15.79
N THR A 83 -7.71 -0.13 -16.34
CA THR A 83 -7.63 -1.59 -16.26
C THR A 83 -7.67 -2.04 -14.80
N LEU A 84 -6.78 -1.49 -13.96
CA LEU A 84 -6.71 -1.87 -12.55
C LEU A 84 -7.94 -1.43 -11.75
N ARG A 85 -8.52 -0.26 -12.04
CA ARG A 85 -9.78 0.18 -11.41
C ARG A 85 -10.91 -0.80 -11.67
N GLN A 86 -11.02 -1.30 -12.91
CA GLN A 86 -12.06 -2.24 -13.32
C GLN A 86 -11.79 -3.65 -12.79
N GLU A 87 -10.59 -4.20 -13.02
CA GLU A 87 -10.19 -5.53 -12.57
C GLU A 87 -10.29 -5.68 -11.06
N CYS A 88 -9.81 -4.68 -10.31
CA CYS A 88 -9.79 -4.71 -8.84
C CYS A 88 -11.03 -4.06 -8.20
N GLN A 89 -12.00 -3.59 -8.99
CA GLN A 89 -13.20 -2.86 -8.53
C GLN A 89 -12.85 -1.81 -7.44
N LEU A 90 -11.84 -0.99 -7.73
CA LEU A 90 -11.29 -0.06 -6.74
C LEU A 90 -12.34 0.96 -6.32
N ASP A 91 -12.43 1.19 -5.02
CA ASP A 91 -13.20 2.28 -4.41
C ASP A 91 -12.31 3.51 -4.14
N GLY A 92 -10.98 3.33 -4.12
CA GLY A 92 -10.04 4.40 -3.80
C GLY A 92 -8.60 4.15 -4.26
N ILE A 93 -7.79 5.20 -4.12
CA ILE A 93 -6.36 5.20 -4.48
C ILE A 93 -5.56 5.84 -3.34
N GLU A 94 -4.43 5.23 -2.97
CA GLU A 94 -3.42 5.91 -2.14
C GLU A 94 -2.66 6.93 -3.01
N CYS A 95 -3.20 8.15 -3.08
CA CYS A 95 -2.67 9.22 -3.91
C CYS A 95 -1.40 9.83 -3.31
N ALA A 96 -1.28 9.82 -1.98
CA ALA A 96 -0.17 10.46 -1.28
C ALA A 96 0.62 9.45 -0.45
N HIS A 97 1.83 9.14 -0.92
CA HIS A 97 2.75 8.22 -0.29
C HIS A 97 4.18 8.55 -0.77
N ARG A 98 5.22 8.29 0.03
CA ARG A 98 6.62 8.63 -0.30
C ARG A 98 7.15 8.03 -1.62
N LYS A 99 6.59 6.91 -2.08
CA LYS A 99 6.91 6.25 -3.37
C LYS A 99 6.12 6.81 -4.56
N VAL A 100 5.16 7.71 -4.31
CA VAL A 100 4.46 8.47 -5.35
C VAL A 100 5.23 9.78 -5.53
N PRO A 101 5.78 10.07 -6.73
CA PRO A 101 6.45 11.34 -6.94
C PRO A 101 5.46 12.51 -6.81
N PRO A 102 5.86 13.69 -6.30
CA PRO A 102 4.93 14.77 -5.95
C PRO A 102 3.97 15.21 -7.07
N GLY A 103 4.41 15.18 -8.33
CA GLY A 103 3.55 15.53 -9.48
C GLY A 103 2.42 14.53 -9.73
N TYR A 104 2.57 13.27 -9.29
CA TYR A 104 1.56 12.22 -9.49
C TYR A 104 0.48 12.22 -8.42
N THR A 105 0.72 12.81 -7.24
CA THR A 105 -0.31 12.96 -6.21
C THR A 105 -1.53 13.68 -6.75
N LEU A 106 -1.33 14.79 -7.47
CA LEU A 106 -2.41 15.56 -8.10
C LEU A 106 -3.09 14.77 -9.22
N ILE A 107 -2.32 14.09 -10.08
CA ILE A 107 -2.85 13.26 -11.17
C ILE A 107 -3.77 12.15 -10.62
N TYR A 108 -3.35 11.47 -9.56
CA TYR A 108 -4.14 10.40 -8.95
C TYR A 108 -5.36 10.95 -8.23
N ARG A 109 -5.24 12.12 -7.58
CA ARG A 109 -6.36 12.81 -6.96
C ARG A 109 -7.41 13.23 -7.99
N GLU A 110 -7.00 13.84 -9.10
CA GLU A 110 -7.89 14.23 -10.20
C GLU A 110 -8.62 13.01 -10.77
N TYR A 111 -7.90 11.90 -10.98
CA TYR A 111 -8.50 10.65 -11.42
C TYR A 111 -9.53 10.11 -10.40
N CYS A 112 -9.28 10.23 -9.09
CA CYS A 112 -10.25 9.84 -8.08
C CYS A 112 -11.54 10.66 -8.19
N VAL A 113 -11.42 11.99 -8.30
CA VAL A 113 -12.58 12.88 -8.44
C VAL A 113 -13.37 12.58 -9.72
N GLU A 114 -12.68 12.37 -10.84
CA GLU A 114 -13.28 12.05 -12.14
C GLU A 114 -14.13 10.77 -12.09
N HIS A 115 -13.70 9.76 -11.33
CA HIS A 115 -14.34 8.44 -11.28
C HIS A 115 -15.12 8.15 -9.99
N GLY A 116 -15.29 9.14 -9.11
CA GLY A 116 -16.02 8.98 -7.84
C GLY A 116 -15.33 8.04 -6.86
N LEU A 117 -13.99 7.99 -6.87
CA LEU A 117 -13.17 7.22 -5.93
C LEU A 117 -12.77 8.11 -4.75
N PHE A 118 -12.52 7.51 -3.59
CA PHE A 118 -11.88 8.25 -2.49
C PHE A 118 -10.36 8.31 -2.67
N SER A 119 -9.74 9.36 -2.16
CA SER A 119 -8.28 9.50 -2.10
C SER A 119 -7.80 9.31 -0.68
N VAL A 120 -6.73 8.55 -0.49
CA VAL A 120 -6.08 8.39 0.82
C VAL A 120 -4.60 8.65 0.72
N GLY A 121 -3.98 8.85 1.88
CA GLY A 121 -2.53 8.90 2.01
C GLY A 121 -2.05 8.00 3.14
N GLY A 122 -0.84 7.48 2.98
CA GLY A 122 -0.20 6.62 3.96
C GLY A 122 1.30 6.81 3.99
N THR A 123 1.89 6.52 5.14
CA THR A 123 3.32 6.67 5.39
C THR A 123 4.09 5.39 5.10
N ASP A 124 3.38 4.25 5.16
CA ASP A 124 3.97 2.91 5.06
C ASP A 124 5.09 2.73 6.10
N SER A 125 4.85 3.22 7.33
CA SER A 125 5.79 3.15 8.45
C SER A 125 5.85 1.74 9.03
N HIS A 126 7.04 1.18 9.20
CA HIS A 126 7.23 -0.23 9.59
C HIS A 126 8.09 -0.43 10.85
N THR A 127 8.62 0.64 11.44
CA THR A 127 9.41 0.59 12.67
C THR A 127 8.94 1.64 13.68
N VAL A 128 9.26 1.46 14.96
CA VAL A 128 8.96 2.48 15.98
C VAL A 128 9.62 3.82 15.63
N GLY A 129 10.84 3.79 15.09
CA GLY A 129 11.53 4.99 14.59
C GLY A 129 10.77 5.63 13.42
N ASP A 130 10.39 4.84 12.41
CA ASP A 130 9.61 5.32 11.26
C ASP A 130 8.26 5.91 11.69
N ILE A 131 7.64 5.35 12.73
CA ILE A 131 6.39 5.87 13.28
C ILE A 131 6.67 7.22 13.95
N GLN A 132 7.70 7.34 14.77
CA GLN A 132 8.01 8.61 15.43
C GLN A 132 8.38 9.71 14.43
N GLU A 133 9.11 9.35 13.37
CA GLU A 133 9.62 10.30 12.38
C GLU A 133 8.62 10.62 11.27
N LEU A 134 7.89 9.62 10.79
CA LEU A 134 7.13 9.70 9.53
C LEU A 134 5.64 9.48 9.69
N PHE A 135 5.14 9.12 10.88
CA PHE A 135 3.70 8.92 11.07
C PHE A 135 2.93 10.22 10.75
N ALA A 136 1.80 10.07 10.04
CA ALA A 136 1.06 11.15 9.40
C ALA A 136 1.81 11.93 8.28
N GLY A 137 3.05 11.60 7.94
CA GLY A 137 3.81 12.17 6.82
C GLY A 137 3.41 11.65 5.44
N HIS A 138 2.11 11.53 5.15
CA HIS A 138 1.62 10.99 3.88
C HIS A 138 1.62 12.02 2.74
N GLY A 139 1.54 13.31 3.06
CA GLY A 139 1.56 14.40 2.06
C GLY A 139 0.24 14.59 1.30
N GLY A 140 -0.84 14.02 1.82
CA GLY A 140 -2.21 14.23 1.34
C GLY A 140 -2.86 15.39 2.08
N ALA A 141 -3.88 15.99 1.48
CA ALA A 141 -4.62 17.08 2.12
C ALA A 141 -5.53 16.55 3.24
N ASP A 142 -5.76 17.33 4.30
CA ASP A 142 -6.53 16.90 5.47
C ASP A 142 -7.98 16.57 5.10
N GLU A 143 -8.56 17.28 4.12
CA GLU A 143 -9.95 17.08 3.70
C GLU A 143 -10.20 15.69 3.09
N TRP A 144 -9.15 15.01 2.62
CA TRP A 144 -9.27 13.66 2.08
C TRP A 144 -9.69 12.65 3.15
N LEU A 145 -9.28 12.87 4.41
CA LEU A 145 -9.73 12.04 5.52
C LEU A 145 -11.23 12.22 5.75
N ASP A 146 -11.71 13.46 5.76
CA ASP A 146 -13.13 13.76 5.95
C ASP A 146 -13.98 13.19 4.82
N GLU A 147 -13.52 13.31 3.57
CA GLU A 147 -14.16 12.69 2.40
C GLU A 147 -14.23 11.17 2.53
N PHE A 148 -13.11 10.53 2.90
CA PHE A 148 -13.07 9.07 3.10
C PHE A 148 -14.03 8.62 4.21
N LEU A 149 -14.04 9.32 5.35
CA LEU A 149 -14.97 9.04 6.45
C LEU A 149 -16.43 9.21 6.02
N GLY A 150 -16.73 10.23 5.20
CA GLY A 150 -18.05 10.42 4.60
C GLY A 150 -18.48 9.26 3.69
N CYS A 151 -17.54 8.57 3.04
CA CYS A 151 -17.81 7.39 2.23
C CYS A 151 -18.13 6.12 3.04
N LEU A 152 -17.82 6.08 4.33
CA LEU A 152 -17.97 4.89 5.17
C LEU A 152 -19.37 4.71 5.80
N ALA A 153 -20.30 5.63 5.57
CA ALA A 153 -21.65 5.58 6.15
C ALA A 153 -21.65 5.28 7.68
N LEU A 154 -20.76 5.98 8.40
CA LEU A 154 -20.68 5.97 9.87
C LEU A 154 -21.72 6.89 10.50
#